data_AF-A0AA96J282-F1
#
_entry.id   AF-A0AA96J282-F1
#
_cell.length_a   1.000
_cell.length_b   1.000
_cell.length_c   1.000
_cell.angle_alpha   90.00
_cell.angle_beta   90.00
_cell.angle_gamma   90.00
#
_symmetry.space_group_name_H-M   'P 1'
#
loop_
_entity.id
_entity.type
_entity.pdbx_description
1 polymer ?
#
loop_
_entity_poly.entity_id
_entity_poly.type
_entity_poly.pdbx_seq_one_letter_code
_entity_poly.pdbx_strand_id
1 'polypeptide(L)'
;MKKHTLGAILAISLVASGLVSAQAAWDGYVEVPAKASEPHRWYTCRKGETFPGNASSGAPKCVKAGAVDTYQGDAVPMSLQEMLDEHFRAPAGYKAVAVGPLPVMVPRFGVKDGAVYIAYRLERSGF
;
A
#
# COMPACT_ATOMS: atom_id res chain seq x y z
N MET A 1 -10.49 55.45 -50.69
CA MET A 1 -9.56 54.37 -50.31
C MET A 1 -9.97 53.85 -48.94
N LYS A 2 -10.68 52.71 -48.86
CA LYS A 2 -11.15 52.10 -47.60
C LYS A 2 -10.21 50.95 -47.24
N LYS A 3 -9.61 50.98 -46.05
CA LYS A 3 -8.80 49.89 -45.50
C LYS A 3 -9.74 48.90 -44.81
N HIS A 4 -9.76 47.65 -45.27
CA HIS A 4 -10.45 46.55 -44.60
C HIS A 4 -9.51 45.95 -43.57
N THR A 5 -9.88 46.00 -42.29
CA THR A 5 -9.15 45.33 -41.21
C THR A 5 -9.85 43.99 -40.94
N LEU A 6 -9.19 42.88 -41.29
CA LEU A 6 -9.61 41.53 -40.91
C LEU A 6 -9.46 41.38 -39.39
N GLY A 7 -10.55 41.16 -38.68
CA GLY A 7 -10.54 40.72 -37.29
C GLY A 7 -10.58 39.19 -37.23
N ALA A 8 -9.51 38.57 -36.74
CA ALA A 8 -9.46 37.14 -36.47
C ALA A 8 -10.27 36.82 -35.21
N ILE A 9 -11.28 35.95 -35.36
CA ILE A 9 -12.06 35.41 -34.23
C ILE A 9 -11.26 34.27 -33.61
N LEU A 10 -10.71 34.49 -32.42
CA LEU A 10 -10.05 33.46 -31.62
C LEU A 10 -11.13 32.70 -30.83
N ALA A 11 -11.52 31.51 -31.32
CA ALA A 11 -12.41 30.61 -30.58
C ALA A 11 -11.60 29.92 -29.46
N ILE A 12 -11.82 30.32 -28.21
CA ILE A 12 -11.26 29.65 -27.04
C ILE A 12 -12.21 28.49 -26.69
N SER A 13 -11.89 27.29 -27.17
CA SER A 13 -12.54 26.06 -26.72
C SER A 13 -11.96 25.66 -25.36
N LEU A 14 -12.60 26.10 -24.27
CA LEU A 14 -12.34 25.59 -22.92
C LEU A 14 -12.96 24.19 -22.81
N VAL A 15 -12.12 23.17 -23.01
CA VAL A 15 -12.45 21.79 -22.67
C VAL A 15 -12.53 21.71 -21.15
N ALA A 16 -13.74 21.81 -20.60
CA ALA A 16 -14.02 21.49 -19.21
C ALA A 16 -14.00 19.96 -19.04
N SER A 17 -12.82 19.37 -19.11
CA SER A 17 -12.59 18.02 -18.60
C SER A 17 -12.66 18.12 -17.08
N GLY A 18 -13.85 17.90 -16.53
CA GLY A 18 -14.05 17.73 -15.11
C GLY A 18 -13.12 16.63 -14.61
N LEU A 19 -12.09 17.05 -13.89
CA LEU A 19 -11.29 16.22 -13.01
C LEU A 19 -12.27 15.58 -12.03
N VAL A 20 -12.73 14.36 -12.33
CA VAL A 20 -13.30 13.50 -11.30
C VAL A 20 -12.15 13.24 -10.36
N SER A 21 -12.19 13.97 -9.25
CA SER A 21 -11.29 13.87 -8.12
C SER A 21 -10.96 12.40 -7.86
N ALA A 22 -9.68 12.05 -7.91
CA ALA A 22 -9.15 10.79 -7.39
C ALA A 22 -9.34 10.77 -5.86
N GLN A 23 -10.58 10.71 -5.41
CA GLN A 23 -10.95 10.41 -4.03
C GLN A 23 -10.56 8.95 -3.82
N ALA A 24 -9.65 8.74 -2.87
CA ALA A 24 -8.95 7.50 -2.53
C ALA A 24 -9.66 6.22 -3.01
N ALA A 25 -9.05 5.55 -3.99
CA ALA A 25 -9.54 4.33 -4.64
C ALA A 25 -9.38 3.06 -3.76
N TRP A 26 -9.54 3.19 -2.45
CA TRP A 26 -9.40 2.10 -1.48
C TRP A 26 -10.52 2.15 -0.43
N ASP A 27 -10.90 0.98 0.09
CA ASP A 27 -11.97 0.82 1.10
C ASP A 27 -11.41 0.82 2.54
N GLY A 28 -10.10 0.59 2.70
CA GLY A 28 -9.46 0.56 4.00
C GLY A 28 -7.97 0.28 3.91
N TYR A 29 -7.35 0.07 5.07
CA TYR A 29 -5.96 -0.36 5.17
C TYR A 29 -5.77 -1.42 6.26
N VAL A 30 -4.73 -2.23 6.12
CA VAL A 30 -4.29 -3.20 7.13
C VAL A 30 -2.82 -2.96 7.47
N GLU A 31 -2.47 -3.01 8.76
CA GLU A 31 -1.08 -3.01 9.21
C GLU A 31 -0.54 -4.44 9.19
N VAL A 32 0.56 -4.66 8.46
CA VAL A 32 1.24 -5.95 8.35
C VAL A 32 2.68 -5.80 8.82
N PRO A 33 3.22 -6.74 9.62
CA PRO A 33 4.63 -6.73 10.00
C PRO A 33 5.50 -6.99 8.76
N ALA A 34 6.05 -5.94 8.15
CA ALA A 34 6.93 -6.07 6.99
C ALA A 34 8.13 -5.12 7.02
N LYS A 35 9.22 -5.49 6.34
CA LYS A 35 10.39 -4.65 6.06
C LYS A 35 10.60 -4.54 4.56
N ALA A 36 10.79 -3.33 4.05
CA ALA A 36 11.08 -3.11 2.64
C ALA A 36 12.46 -3.71 2.31
N SER A 37 12.53 -4.56 1.28
CA SER A 37 13.79 -5.10 0.78
C SER A 37 14.30 -4.32 -0.43
N GLU A 38 13.37 -4.01 -1.34
CA GLU A 38 13.56 -3.35 -2.63
C GLU A 38 12.26 -2.59 -2.97
N PRO A 39 12.26 -1.67 -3.96
CA PRO A 39 11.01 -1.09 -4.45
C PRO A 39 9.98 -2.18 -4.77
N HIS A 40 8.80 -2.09 -4.18
CA HIS A 40 7.69 -3.03 -4.35
C HIS A 40 7.92 -4.47 -3.85
N ARG A 41 8.99 -4.74 -3.07
CA ARG A 41 9.21 -6.04 -2.42
C ARG A 41 9.40 -5.90 -0.93
N TRP A 42 8.75 -6.79 -0.19
CA TRP A 42 8.70 -6.76 1.26
C TRP A 42 9.08 -8.11 1.83
N TYR A 43 9.89 -8.11 2.88
CA TYR A 43 10.02 -9.28 3.76
C TYR A 43 8.94 -9.18 4.83
N THR A 44 8.20 -10.26 5.05
CA THR A 44 7.20 -10.37 6.11
C THR A 44 7.42 -11.64 6.92
N CYS A 45 6.89 -11.65 8.14
CA CYS A 45 6.73 -12.85 8.92
C CYS A 45 5.37 -13.47 8.69
N ARG A 46 5.24 -14.80 8.88
CA ARG A 46 3.95 -15.47 8.69
C ARG A 46 2.97 -15.09 9.79
N LYS A 47 1.69 -15.43 9.60
CA LYS A 47 0.67 -15.16 10.61
C LYS A 47 1.03 -15.78 11.98
N GLY A 48 1.05 -14.95 13.02
CA GLY A 48 1.41 -15.36 14.39
C GLY A 48 2.89 -15.13 14.74
N GLU A 49 3.68 -14.60 13.81
CA GLU A 49 5.08 -14.24 13.99
C GLU A 49 5.27 -12.71 13.93
N THR A 50 6.41 -12.22 14.41
CA THR A 50 6.83 -10.81 14.36
C THR A 50 8.33 -10.70 14.13
N PHE A 51 8.81 -9.53 13.71
CA PHE A 51 10.24 -9.23 13.76
C PHE A 51 10.69 -9.08 15.22
N PRO A 52 11.90 -9.56 15.58
CA PRO A 52 12.51 -9.24 16.85
C PRO A 52 12.75 -7.73 16.93
N GLY A 53 12.60 -7.14 18.12
CA GLY A 53 12.84 -5.71 18.36
C GLY A 53 14.30 -5.28 18.16
N ASN A 54 15.21 -6.25 18.08
CA ASN A 54 16.64 -6.05 17.90
C ASN A 54 16.93 -6.33 16.43
N ALA A 55 16.97 -5.28 15.59
CA ALA A 55 17.26 -5.41 14.18
C ALA A 55 18.72 -5.83 13.94
N SER A 56 18.97 -7.13 13.86
CA SER A 56 20.26 -7.65 13.44
C SER A 56 20.48 -7.39 11.95
N SER A 57 21.68 -6.93 11.57
CA SER A 57 22.10 -6.83 10.18
C SER A 57 22.13 -8.24 9.55
N GLY A 58 21.22 -8.52 8.62
CA GLY A 58 21.08 -9.82 7.95
C GLY A 58 19.68 -10.00 7.33
N ALA A 59 19.41 -11.17 6.74
CA ALA A 59 18.05 -11.52 6.32
C ALA A 59 17.13 -11.45 7.55
N PRO A 60 16.02 -10.69 7.50
CA PRO A 60 15.22 -10.45 8.69
C PRO A 60 14.66 -11.77 9.23
N LYS A 61 14.75 -11.97 10.54
CA LYS A 61 14.30 -13.19 11.23
C LYS A 61 12.91 -12.98 11.81
N CYS A 62 12.15 -14.07 11.94
CA CYS A 62 10.83 -14.09 12.53
C CYS A 62 10.85 -14.84 13.85
N VAL A 63 10.20 -14.26 14.86
CA VAL A 63 9.99 -14.85 16.18
C VAL A 63 8.50 -14.98 16.45
N LYS A 64 8.11 -15.87 17.36
CA LYS A 64 6.71 -16.01 17.74
C LYS A 64 6.18 -14.72 18.39
N ALA A 65 5.03 -14.23 17.94
CA ALA A 65 4.41 -13.04 18.52
C ALA A 65 4.14 -13.24 20.02
N GLY A 66 4.56 -12.28 20.84
CA GLY A 66 4.41 -12.33 22.30
C GLY A 66 5.42 -13.23 23.03
N ALA A 67 6.31 -13.92 22.32
CA ALA A 67 7.43 -14.64 22.92
C ALA A 67 8.74 -13.90 22.59
N VAL A 68 9.51 -13.56 23.62
CA VAL A 68 10.86 -13.01 23.41
C VAL A 68 11.75 -14.17 22.92
N ASP A 69 12.44 -13.97 21.80
CA ASP A 69 13.55 -14.81 21.29
C ASP A 69 13.25 -16.26 20.89
N THR A 70 11.98 -16.67 20.71
CA THR A 70 11.69 -17.98 20.10
C THR A 70 11.71 -17.87 18.57
N TYR A 71 12.86 -18.20 17.97
CA TYR A 71 13.04 -18.27 16.53
C TYR A 71 12.01 -19.19 15.87
N GLN A 72 11.36 -18.70 14.81
CA GLN A 72 10.37 -19.46 14.02
C GLN A 72 10.82 -19.69 12.59
N GLY A 73 11.61 -18.76 12.03
CA GLY A 73 12.10 -18.89 10.67
C GLY A 73 12.64 -17.60 10.10
N ASP A 74 13.07 -17.68 8.84
CA ASP A 74 13.44 -16.51 8.06
C ASP A 74 12.20 -15.78 7.57
N ALA A 75 12.26 -14.45 7.55
CA ALA A 75 11.27 -13.65 6.88
C ALA A 75 11.29 -13.97 5.38
N VAL A 76 10.10 -14.08 4.81
CA VAL A 76 9.93 -14.49 3.42
C VAL A 76 9.57 -13.28 2.56
N PRO A 77 10.11 -13.20 1.33
CA PRO A 77 9.71 -12.14 0.41
C PRO A 77 8.28 -12.39 -0.03
N MET A 78 7.41 -11.40 0.13
CA MET A 78 6.02 -11.43 -0.33
C MET A 78 5.66 -10.12 -1.04
N SER A 79 4.74 -10.22 -2.00
CA SER A 79 4.05 -9.08 -2.58
C SER A 79 3.03 -8.49 -1.60
N LEU A 80 2.54 -7.27 -1.88
CA LEU A 80 1.49 -6.64 -1.08
C LEU A 80 0.19 -7.45 -1.07
N GLN A 81 -0.14 -8.12 -2.19
CA GLN A 81 -1.34 -8.96 -2.26
C GLN A 81 -1.19 -10.22 -1.42
N GLU A 82 -0.05 -10.91 -1.49
CA GLU A 82 0.20 -12.11 -0.68
C GLU A 82 0.17 -11.79 0.81
N MET A 83 0.76 -10.66 1.21
CA MET A 83 0.69 -10.16 2.59
C MET A 83 -0.75 -9.83 3.01
N LEU A 84 -1.53 -9.21 2.13
CA LEU A 84 -2.94 -8.92 2.39
C LEU A 84 -3.73 -10.22 2.59
N ASP A 85 -3.54 -11.22 1.74
CA ASP A 85 -4.25 -12.50 1.81
C ASP A 85 -3.89 -13.30 3.08
N GLU A 86 -2.63 -13.21 3.54
CA GLU A 86 -2.14 -13.89 4.75
C GLU A 86 -2.66 -13.23 6.05
N HIS A 87 -2.67 -11.88 6.10
CA HIS A 87 -2.88 -11.12 7.32
C HIS A 87 -4.27 -10.48 7.44
N PHE A 88 -5.04 -10.42 6.37
CA PHE A 88 -6.39 -9.85 6.35
C PHE A 88 -7.41 -10.85 5.83
N ARG A 89 -8.55 -10.95 6.53
CA ARG A 89 -9.67 -11.75 6.07
C ARG A 89 -10.78 -10.82 5.58
N ALA A 90 -11.00 -10.82 4.26
CA ALA A 90 -12.09 -10.06 3.66
C ALA A 90 -13.46 -10.52 4.18
N PRO A 91 -14.46 -9.62 4.24
CA PRO A 91 -15.84 -9.98 4.53
C PRO A 91 -16.41 -11.01 3.53
N ALA A 92 -17.42 -11.77 3.96
CA ALA A 92 -18.07 -12.75 3.09
C ALA A 92 -18.64 -12.09 1.82
N GLY A 93 -18.43 -12.73 0.66
CA GLY A 93 -18.86 -12.20 -0.64
C GLY A 93 -17.91 -11.17 -1.26
N TYR A 94 -16.78 -10.88 -0.62
CA TYR A 94 -15.77 -9.96 -1.12
C TYR A 94 -14.38 -10.60 -1.14
N LYS A 95 -13.52 -10.11 -2.03
CA LYS A 95 -12.08 -10.31 -2.07
C LYS A 95 -11.41 -8.97 -1.77
N ALA A 96 -10.35 -9.00 -0.98
CA ALA A 96 -9.51 -7.83 -0.78
C ALA A 96 -8.41 -7.77 -1.86
N VAL A 97 -8.24 -6.61 -2.48
CA VAL A 97 -7.23 -6.34 -3.51
C VAL A 97 -6.31 -5.24 -3.01
N ALA A 98 -5.01 -5.51 -2.98
CA ALA A 98 -4.01 -4.53 -2.57
C ALA A 98 -3.93 -3.40 -3.60
N VAL A 99 -4.15 -2.17 -3.14
CA VAL A 99 -4.05 -0.94 -3.95
C VAL A 99 -2.64 -0.39 -3.89
N GLY A 100 -1.98 -0.46 -2.73
CA GLY A 100 -0.60 -0.02 -2.58
C GLY A 100 -0.16 0.11 -1.11
N PRO A 101 1.13 0.37 -0.88
CA PRO A 101 1.64 0.66 0.44
C PRO A 101 1.33 2.12 0.82
N LEU A 102 0.88 2.35 2.04
CA LEU A 102 0.69 3.68 2.61
C LEU A 102 1.96 4.09 3.37
N PRO A 103 2.53 5.27 3.08
CA PRO A 103 3.59 5.83 3.90
C PRO A 103 2.99 6.35 5.21
N VAL A 104 3.00 5.53 6.27
CA VAL A 104 2.64 6.03 7.60
C VAL A 104 3.86 6.69 8.22
N MET A 105 3.87 8.01 8.18
CA MET A 105 4.80 8.81 8.96
C MET A 105 4.40 8.71 10.44
N VAL A 106 5.17 7.99 11.25
CA VAL A 106 5.08 8.12 12.71
C VAL A 106 5.76 9.43 13.12
N PRO A 107 5.05 10.39 13.74
CA PRO A 107 5.51 11.77 13.96
C PRO A 107 6.84 11.92 14.73
N ARG A 108 7.31 10.86 15.38
CA ARG A 108 8.52 10.86 16.22
C ARG A 108 9.69 10.03 15.66
N PHE A 109 9.43 9.13 14.70
CA PHE A 109 10.42 8.14 14.24
C PHE A 109 10.55 8.03 12.71
N GLY A 110 9.79 8.80 11.92
CA GLY A 110 9.80 8.68 10.46
C GLY A 110 8.87 7.55 9.99
N VAL A 111 9.23 6.76 8.98
CA VAL A 111 8.45 5.56 8.63
C VAL A 111 8.65 4.51 9.73
N LYS A 112 7.57 3.90 10.26
CA LYS A 112 7.69 2.84 11.28
C LYS A 112 8.45 1.65 10.69
N ASP A 113 9.68 1.41 11.15
CA ASP A 113 10.43 0.21 10.76
C ASP A 113 9.72 -1.05 11.28
N GLY A 114 9.64 -2.08 10.44
CA GLY A 114 9.01 -3.36 10.77
C GLY A 114 7.49 -3.45 10.56
N ALA A 115 6.85 -2.44 9.96
CA ALA A 115 5.46 -2.53 9.52
C ALA A 115 5.21 -1.83 8.18
N VAL A 116 4.32 -2.41 7.36
CA VAL A 116 3.75 -1.77 6.17
C VAL A 116 2.25 -1.63 6.35
N TYR A 117 1.69 -0.50 5.95
CA TYR A 117 0.26 -0.31 5.88
C TYR A 117 -0.19 -0.55 4.44
N ILE A 118 -1.01 -1.57 4.21
CA ILE A 118 -1.47 -1.95 2.88
C ILE A 118 -2.88 -1.38 2.70
N ALA A 119 -3.03 -0.41 1.79
CA ALA A 119 -4.34 0.01 1.36
C ALA A 119 -4.97 -1.08 0.49
N TYR A 120 -6.25 -1.36 0.71
CA TYR A 120 -6.98 -2.37 -0.05
C TYR A 120 -8.33 -1.86 -0.55
N ARG A 121 -8.80 -2.47 -1.64
CA ARG A 121 -10.18 -2.36 -2.14
C ARG A 121 -10.89 -3.70 -1.96
N LEU A 122 -12.17 -3.67 -1.66
CA LEU A 122 -13.04 -4.83 -1.64
C LEU A 122 -13.72 -4.98 -3.01
N GLU A 123 -13.48 -6.10 -3.65
CA GLU A 123 -14.14 -6.47 -4.89
C GLU A 123 -15.15 -7.57 -4.60
N ARG A 124 -16.35 -7.45 -5.16
CA ARG A 124 -17.38 -8.48 -4.98
C ARG A 124 -16.93 -9.75 -5.68
N SER A 125 -16.79 -10.84 -4.93
CA SER A 125 -16.48 -12.14 -5.50
C SER A 125 -17.72 -12.62 -6.26
N GLY A 126 -17.63 -12.75 -7.58
CA GLY A 126 -18.71 -13.30 -8.40
C GLY A 126 -19.10 -14.69 -7.90
N PHE A 127 -20.40 -14.93 -7.80
CA PHE A 127 -20.99 -16.25 -7.58
C PHE A 127 -21.14 -16.98 -8.92
#